data_AF-A0A7C5CSI8-F1
#
_entry.id   AF-A0A7C5CSI8-F1
#
_cell.length_a   1.000
_cell.length_b   1.000
_cell.length_c   1.000
_cell.angle_alpha   90.00
_cell.angle_beta   90.00
_cell.angle_gamma   90.00
#
_symmetry.space_group_name_H-M   'P 1'
#
loop_
_entity.id
_entity.type
_entity.pdbx_description
1 polymer ?
#
loop_
_entity_poly.entity_id
_entity_poly.type
_entity_poly.pdbx_seq_one_letter_code
_entity_poly.pdbx_strand_id
1 'polypeptide(L)'
;MMRNTFIALLLALLLASCATLSQEKRKETAEIHYRMGSVYFAERNYTAALEEVLKAVKLYPNNPEYHNLLGLIYGAKRLYDNAQIHFRQAIKIKPDFSEAH
;
A
#
# COMPACT_ATOMS: atom_id res chain seq x y z
N MET A 1 -36.14 -23.88 -11.05
CA MET A 1 -35.39 -22.96 -10.16
C MET A 1 -33.88 -23.23 -10.15
N MET A 2 -33.40 -24.49 -10.13
CA MET A 2 -31.95 -24.80 -10.02
C MET A 2 -31.07 -24.34 -11.21
N ARG A 3 -31.60 -24.21 -12.43
CA ARG A 3 -30.81 -23.81 -13.62
C ARG A 3 -30.43 -22.33 -13.61
N ASN A 4 -31.32 -21.45 -13.15
CA ASN A 4 -31.03 -20.02 -13.02
C ASN A 4 -30.05 -19.74 -11.87
N THR A 5 -30.12 -20.52 -10.78
CA THR A 5 -29.19 -20.38 -9.66
C THR A 5 -27.78 -20.86 -10.03
N PHE A 6 -27.65 -21.91 -10.84
CA PHE A 6 -26.34 -22.38 -11.36
C PHE A 6 -25.67 -21.36 -12.28
N ILE A 7 -26.44 -20.73 -13.18
CA ILE A 7 -25.93 -19.68 -14.07
C ILE A 7 -25.52 -18.43 -13.26
N ALA A 8 -26.30 -18.06 -12.23
CA ALA A 8 -25.96 -16.95 -11.35
C ALA A 8 -24.69 -17.21 -10.52
N LEU A 9 -24.47 -18.44 -10.03
CA LEU A 9 -23.25 -18.85 -9.33
C LEU A 9 -22.01 -18.81 -10.23
N LEU A 10 -22.13 -19.29 -11.47
CA LEU A 10 -21.03 -19.24 -12.45
C LEU A 10 -20.66 -17.80 -12.83
N LEU A 11 -21.66 -16.92 -13.01
CA LEU A 11 -21.42 -15.48 -13.25
C LEU A 11 -20.77 -14.79 -12.05
N ALA A 12 -21.18 -15.12 -10.82
CA ALA A 12 -20.58 -14.58 -9.60
C ALA A 12 -19.10 -15.00 -9.45
N LEU A 13 -18.76 -16.25 -9.78
CA LEU A 13 -17.38 -16.75 -9.76
C LEU A 13 -16.49 -16.07 -10.82
N LEU A 14 -17.01 -15.83 -12.02
CA LEU A 14 -16.28 -15.12 -13.08
C LEU A 14 -16.00 -13.66 -12.71
N LEU A 15 -16.99 -12.97 -12.13
CA LEU A 15 -16.83 -11.58 -11.67
C LEU A 15 -15.85 -11.49 -10.49
N ALA A 16 -15.89 -12.45 -9.56
CA ALA A 16 -14.96 -12.52 -8.44
C ALA A 16 -13.51 -12.71 -8.93
N SER A 17 -13.29 -13.59 -9.92
CA SER A 17 -11.95 -13.81 -10.51
C SER A 17 -11.38 -12.58 -11.22
N CYS A 18 -12.23 -11.77 -11.87
CA CYS A 18 -11.79 -10.54 -12.51
C CYS A 18 -11.43 -9.46 -11.46
N ALA A 19 -12.23 -9.37 -10.39
CA ALA A 19 -11.99 -8.45 -9.30
C ALA A 19 -10.66 -8.76 -8.58
N THR A 20 -10.37 -10.03 -8.28
CA THR A 20 -9.11 -10.45 -7.64
C THR A 20 -7.90 -10.21 -8.55
N LEU A 21 -7.99 -10.51 -9.85
CA LEU A 21 -6.92 -10.22 -10.81
C LEU A 21 -6.60 -8.72 -10.86
N SER A 22 -7.64 -7.86 -10.87
CA SER A 22 -7.45 -6.42 -10.84
C SER A 22 -6.78 -5.94 -9.56
N GLN A 23 -7.05 -6.60 -8.44
CA GLN A 23 -6.50 -6.27 -7.13
C GLN A 23 -5.04 -6.72 -7.00
N GLU A 24 -4.70 -7.91 -7.49
CA GLU A 24 -3.31 -8.39 -7.55
C GLU A 24 -2.45 -7.45 -8.41
N LYS A 25 -2.95 -7.03 -9.57
CA LYS A 25 -2.24 -6.06 -10.41
C LYS A 25 -2.02 -4.72 -9.71
N ARG A 26 -3.01 -4.22 -8.96
CA ARG A 26 -2.85 -2.98 -8.16
C ARG A 26 -1.82 -3.16 -7.06
N LYS A 27 -1.82 -4.31 -6.38
CA LYS A 27 -0.86 -4.64 -5.32
C LYS A 27 0.57 -4.71 -5.87
N GLU A 28 0.78 -5.40 -6.98
CA GLU A 28 2.07 -5.49 -7.67
C GLU A 28 2.57 -4.09 -8.11
N THR A 29 1.68 -3.29 -8.71
CA THR A 29 2.02 -1.91 -9.10
C THR A 29 2.39 -1.06 -7.87
N ALA A 30 1.70 -1.24 -6.74
CA ALA A 30 2.03 -0.55 -5.50
C ALA A 30 3.41 -0.95 -4.98
N GLU A 31 3.75 -2.25 -5.03
CA GLU A 31 5.04 -2.78 -4.60
C GLU A 31 6.20 -2.21 -5.43
N ILE A 32 6.02 -2.06 -6.75
CA ILE A 32 7.02 -1.44 -7.63
C ILE A 32 7.31 -0.01 -7.18
N HIS A 33 6.26 0.79 -6.96
CA HIS A 33 6.40 2.16 -6.47
C HIS A 33 7.05 2.21 -5.09
N TYR A 34 6.69 1.31 -4.18
CA TYR A 34 7.34 1.21 -2.87
C TYR A 34 8.84 0.93 -2.98
N ARG A 35 9.23 -0.07 -3.80
CA ARG A 35 10.64 -0.41 -4.02
C ARG A 35 11.44 0.74 -4.62
N MET A 36 10.87 1.45 -5.60
CA MET A 36 11.49 2.68 -6.14
C MET A 36 11.66 3.75 -5.07
N GLY A 37 10.62 3.96 -4.25
CA GLY A 37 10.66 4.89 -3.13
C GLY A 37 11.76 4.55 -2.11
N SER A 38 11.93 3.28 -1.78
CA SER A 38 12.99 2.78 -0.90
C SER A 38 14.38 3.03 -1.46
N VAL A 39 14.59 2.85 -2.77
CA VAL A 39 15.85 3.17 -3.44
C VAL A 39 16.15 4.67 -3.36
N TYR A 40 15.19 5.53 -3.73
CA TYR A 40 15.37 6.97 -3.62
C TYR A 40 15.61 7.43 -2.18
N PHE A 41 14.98 6.79 -1.19
CA PHE A 41 15.23 7.07 0.22
C PHE A 41 16.66 6.73 0.64
N ALA A 42 17.18 5.58 0.20
CA ALA A 42 18.57 5.19 0.43
C ALA A 42 19.57 6.16 -0.22
N GLU A 43 19.23 6.71 -1.38
CA GLU A 43 19.99 7.78 -2.06
C GLU A 43 19.81 9.17 -1.42
N ARG A 44 19.02 9.29 -0.35
CA ARG A 44 18.63 10.55 0.31
C ARG A 44 17.86 11.52 -0.59
N ASN A 45 17.35 11.04 -1.73
CA ASN A 45 16.43 11.79 -2.57
C ASN A 45 15.00 11.71 -2.02
N TYR A 46 14.78 12.39 -0.90
CA TYR A 46 13.53 12.28 -0.13
C TYR A 46 12.30 12.80 -0.88
N THR A 47 12.46 13.68 -1.88
CA THR A 47 11.34 14.16 -2.70
C THR A 47 10.87 13.08 -3.67
N ALA A 48 11.78 12.47 -4.43
CA ALA A 48 11.43 11.36 -5.32
C ALA A 48 10.92 10.15 -4.52
N ALA A 49 11.52 9.87 -3.36
CA ALA A 49 11.05 8.83 -2.46
C ALA A 49 9.59 9.08 -2.04
N LEU A 50 9.26 10.31 -1.62
CA LEU A 50 7.92 10.67 -1.21
C LEU A 50 6.90 10.47 -2.35
N GLU A 51 7.22 10.93 -3.56
CA GLU A 51 6.34 10.80 -4.73
C GLU A 51 6.02 9.33 -5.04
N GLU A 52 7.02 8.46 -5.03
CA GLU A 52 6.84 7.05 -5.32
C GLU A 52 6.05 6.32 -4.21
N VAL A 53 6.39 6.54 -2.94
CA VAL A 53 5.67 5.87 -1.84
C VAL A 53 4.22 6.36 -1.72
N LEU A 54 3.92 7.62 -2.06
CA LEU A 54 2.53 8.10 -2.12
C LEU A 54 1.72 7.39 -3.22
N LYS A 55 2.33 7.04 -4.35
CA LYS A 55 1.67 6.22 -5.39
C LYS A 55 1.39 4.81 -4.85
N ALA A 56 2.33 4.21 -4.12
CA ALA A 56 2.14 2.91 -3.48
C ALA A 56 0.95 2.92 -2.50
N VAL A 57 0.89 3.92 -1.60
CA VAL A 57 -0.23 4.07 -0.65
C VAL A 57 -1.56 4.33 -1.35
N LYS A 58 -1.58 5.12 -2.43
CA LYS A 58 -2.81 5.36 -3.21
C LYS A 58 -3.37 4.07 -3.81
N LEU A 59 -2.51 3.18 -4.27
CA LEU A 59 -2.89 1.91 -4.88
C LEU A 59 -3.27 0.85 -3.85
N TYR A 60 -2.56 0.82 -2.72
CA TYR A 60 -2.76 -0.14 -1.64
C TYR A 60 -2.55 0.52 -0.27
N PRO A 61 -3.60 1.16 0.29
CA PRO A 61 -3.46 2.02 1.47
C PRO A 61 -3.28 1.27 2.79
N ASN A 62 -3.55 -0.04 2.82
CA ASN A 62 -3.53 -0.84 4.05
C ASN A 62 -2.24 -1.67 4.16
N ASN A 63 -1.09 -1.10 3.80
CA ASN A 63 0.21 -1.73 4.01
C ASN A 63 1.00 -0.95 5.09
N PRO A 64 1.39 -1.59 6.21
CA PRO A 64 2.11 -0.91 7.28
C PRO A 64 3.51 -0.46 6.86
N GLU A 65 4.19 -1.18 5.96
CA GLU A 65 5.54 -0.84 5.49
C GLU A 65 5.56 0.45 4.67
N TYR A 66 4.53 0.68 3.86
CA TYR A 66 4.42 1.89 3.04
C TYR A 66 4.25 3.11 3.93
N HIS A 67 3.42 2.99 4.96
CA HIS A 67 3.24 4.05 5.95
C HIS A 67 4.48 4.25 6.81
N ASN A 68 5.20 3.19 7.17
CA ASN A 68 6.47 3.31 7.86
C ASN A 68 7.49 4.10 7.04
N LEU A 69 7.65 3.76 5.76
CA LEU A 69 8.57 4.46 4.88
C LEU A 69 8.17 5.93 4.68
N LEU A 70 6.88 6.25 4.55
CA LEU A 70 6.42 7.65 4.58
C LEU A 70 6.81 8.35 5.88
N GLY A 71 6.66 7.68 7.02
CA GLY A 71 7.11 8.18 8.32
C GLY A 71 8.60 8.56 8.31
N LEU A 72 9.44 7.64 7.84
CA LEU A 72 10.89 7.84 7.71
C LEU A 72 11.22 8.98 6.72
N ILE A 73 10.57 9.03 5.56
CA ILE A 73 10.75 10.08 4.55
C ILE A 73 10.40 11.46 5.12
N TYR A 74 9.22 11.60 5.75
CA TYR A 74 8.82 12.87 6.36
C TYR A 74 9.75 13.27 7.52
N GLY A 75 10.20 12.30 8.33
CA GLY A 75 11.19 12.53 9.38
C GLY A 75 12.52 13.05 8.82
N ALA A 76 13.02 12.44 7.75
CA ALA A 76 14.23 12.90 7.06
C ALA A 76 14.09 14.32 6.46
N LYS A 77 12.87 14.69 6.05
CA LYS A 77 12.50 16.05 5.62
C LYS A 77 12.19 17.01 6.77
N ARG A 78 12.30 16.57 8.03
CA ARG A 78 11.99 17.32 9.26
C ARG A 78 10.52 17.75 9.39
N LEU A 79 9.61 17.03 8.73
CA LEU A 79 8.17 17.22 8.77
C LEU A 79 7.55 16.25 9.78
N TYR A 80 7.85 16.46 11.07
CA TYR A 80 7.59 15.46 12.12
C TYR A 80 6.11 15.17 12.37
N ASP A 81 5.23 16.15 12.17
CA ASP A 81 3.78 15.93 12.33
C ASP A 81 3.26 14.91 11.31
N ASN A 82 3.69 15.03 10.04
CA ASN A 82 3.35 14.07 8.99
C ASN A 82 3.99 12.70 9.25
N ALA A 83 5.22 12.69 9.76
CA ALA A 83 5.89 11.45 10.13
C ALA A 83 5.09 10.68 11.19
N GLN A 84 4.67 11.36 12.24
CA GLN A 84 3.88 10.77 13.33
C GLN A 84 2.55 10.22 12.85
N ILE A 85 1.86 10.92 11.94
CA ILE A 85 0.61 10.44 11.34
C ILE A 85 0.83 9.09 10.66
N HIS A 86 1.89 8.96 9.87
CA HIS A 86 2.15 7.74 9.12
C HIS A 86 2.68 6.60 9.98
N PHE A 87 3.54 6.85 10.97
CA PHE A 87 3.92 5.81 11.93
C PHE A 87 2.72 5.28 12.72
N ARG A 88 1.82 6.17 13.17
CA ARG A 88 0.56 5.76 13.83
C ARG A 88 -0.32 4.93 12.91
N GLN A 89 -0.38 5.26 11.63
CA GLN A 89 -1.16 4.49 10.67
C GLN A 89 -0.54 3.09 10.45
N ALA A 90 0.79 2.96 10.40
CA ALA A 90 1.45 1.66 10.32
C ALA A 90 1.09 0.76 11.52
N ILE A 91 1.18 1.31 12.75
CA ILE A 91 0.80 0.60 13.98
C ILE A 91 -0.71 0.30 14.01
N LYS A 92 -1.56 1.19 13.52
CA LYS A 92 -3.00 0.94 13.43
C LYS A 92 -3.33 -0.23 12.50
N ILE A 93 -2.62 -0.36 11.39
CA ILE A 93 -2.79 -1.45 10.43
C ILE A 93 -2.23 -2.75 11.01
N LYS A 94 -1.04 -2.68 11.61
CA LYS A 94 -0.35 -3.82 12.22
C LYS A 94 0.18 -3.40 13.61
N PRO A 95 -0.56 -3.71 14.69
CA PRO A 95 -0.18 -3.29 16.06
C PRO A 95 1.17 -3.83 16.57
N ASP A 96 1.66 -4.92 15.99
CA ASP A 96 2.93 -5.56 16.29
C ASP A 96 4.03 -5.19 15.27
N PHE A 97 3.89 -4.07 14.57
CA PHE A 97 4.87 -3.62 13.58
C PHE A 97 6.10 -2.99 14.26
N SER A 98 7.06 -3.85 14.60
CA SER A 98 8.30 -3.53 15.33
C SER A 98 9.11 -2.37 14.75
N GLU A 99 9.03 -2.16 13.45
CA GLU A 99 9.82 -1.17 12.71
C GLU A 99 9.27 0.27 12.86
N ALA A 100 8.05 0.45 13.40
CA ALA A 100 7.46 1.77 13.65
C ALA A 100 7.52 2.23 15.13
N HIS A 101 8.05 1.40 16.04
CA HIS A 101 8.27 1.75 17.45
C HIS A 101 9.67 2.35 17.67
#